data_AF-A0A842MB17-F1
#
_entry.id   AF-A0A842MB17-F1
#
_cell.length_a   1.000
_cell.length_b   1.000
_cell.length_c   1.000
_cell.angle_alpha   90.00
_cell.angle_beta   90.00
_cell.angle_gamma   90.00
#
_symmetry.space_group_name_H-M   'P 1'
#
loop_
_entity.id
_entity.type
_entity.pdbx_description
1 polymer ?
#
loop_
_entity_poly.entity_id
_entity_poly.type
_entity_poly.pdbx_seq_one_letter_code
_entity_poly.pdbx_strand_id
1 'polypeptide(L)'
;DLIQRSGRVVQVLVKHDVGVLDDKRIIVENGGRILDSSHYLPGVRQIVTRKLNIKNFEDLRQCEEELENPDARRSLTALYKISRNIHSHTVAAPDVKNIKKIETELKRKGLLLGVNLSEEEVWDIIEKEMVEKFCID
;
A
#
# COMPACT_ATOMS: atom_id res chain seq x y z
N ASP A 1 10.16 -10.45 14.90
CA ASP A 1 9.05 -11.28 15.43
C ASP A 1 8.80 -12.53 14.62
N LEU A 2 8.41 -13.63 15.29
CA LEU A 2 8.15 -14.97 14.72
C LEU A 2 7.22 -14.96 13.48
N ILE A 3 6.42 -13.91 13.34
CA ILE A 3 5.44 -13.70 12.27
C ILE A 3 6.12 -13.42 10.91
N GLN A 4 7.18 -12.58 10.88
CA GLN A 4 7.95 -12.28 9.65
C GLN A 4 8.75 -13.49 9.14
N ARG A 5 9.20 -14.40 10.04
CA ARG A 5 10.04 -15.55 9.68
C ARG A 5 9.29 -16.71 9.01
N SER A 6 7.95 -16.69 9.02
CA SER A 6 7.13 -17.79 8.48
C SER A 6 6.87 -17.71 6.98
N GLY A 7 7.23 -16.60 6.30
CA GLY A 7 6.90 -16.35 4.89
C GLY A 7 5.39 -16.12 4.64
N ARG A 8 4.60 -15.97 5.70
CA ARG A 8 3.14 -15.77 5.66
C ARG A 8 2.72 -14.31 5.80
N VAL A 9 3.68 -13.44 6.13
CA VAL A 9 3.48 -12.00 6.24
C VAL A 9 4.59 -11.30 5.49
N VAL A 10 4.23 -10.39 4.60
CA VAL A 10 5.15 -9.60 3.80
C VAL A 10 4.71 -8.15 3.81
N GLN A 11 5.64 -7.23 3.57
CA GLN A 11 5.30 -5.87 3.16
C GLN A 11 5.37 -5.78 1.64
N VAL A 12 4.32 -5.29 1.02
CA VAL A 12 4.32 -4.93 -0.41
C VAL A 12 4.35 -3.41 -0.53
N LEU A 13 5.21 -2.89 -1.39
CA LEU A 13 5.22 -1.47 -1.77
C LEU A 13 4.47 -1.33 -3.10
N VAL A 14 3.45 -0.49 -3.13
CA VAL A 14 2.58 -0.31 -4.30
C VAL A 14 2.45 1.17 -4.68
N LYS A 15 2.09 1.42 -5.95
CA LYS A 15 1.82 2.76 -6.47
C LYS A 15 0.51 2.78 -7.26
N HIS A 16 -0.44 3.60 -6.82
CA HIS A 16 -1.67 3.89 -7.56
C HIS A 16 -2.40 5.09 -6.94
N ASP A 17 -3.31 5.69 -7.71
CA ASP A 17 -4.16 6.78 -7.23
C ASP A 17 -5.22 6.32 -6.22
N VAL A 18 -5.81 7.29 -5.52
CA VAL A 18 -6.94 7.08 -4.60
C VAL A 18 -8.13 6.51 -5.36
N GLY A 19 -8.83 5.55 -4.75
CA GLY A 19 -10.01 4.92 -5.34
C GLY A 19 -9.69 3.78 -6.31
N VAL A 20 -8.42 3.60 -6.69
CA VAL A 20 -7.95 2.36 -7.29
C VAL A 20 -7.83 1.32 -6.17
N LEU A 21 -8.67 0.29 -6.21
CA LEU A 21 -8.71 -0.78 -5.21
C LEU A 21 -8.20 -2.12 -5.73
N ASP A 22 -7.59 -2.12 -6.93
CA ASP A 22 -7.08 -3.32 -7.58
C ASP A 22 -6.08 -4.04 -6.68
N ASP A 23 -5.20 -3.32 -5.99
CA ASP A 23 -4.25 -3.91 -5.04
C ASP A 23 -4.96 -4.70 -3.93
N LYS A 24 -5.98 -4.10 -3.31
CA LYS A 24 -6.69 -4.69 -2.17
C LYS A 24 -7.58 -5.85 -2.62
N ARG A 25 -8.22 -5.69 -3.77
CA ARG A 25 -8.99 -6.73 -4.44
C ARG A 25 -8.11 -7.94 -4.78
N ILE A 26 -6.95 -7.72 -5.42
CA ILE A 26 -6.00 -8.78 -5.77
C ILE A 26 -5.52 -9.52 -4.53
N ILE A 27 -5.18 -8.80 -3.46
CA ILE A 27 -4.74 -9.39 -2.19
C ILE A 27 -5.83 -10.30 -1.62
N VAL A 28 -7.07 -9.82 -1.51
CA VAL A 28 -8.19 -10.58 -0.95
C VAL A 28 -8.58 -11.77 -1.84
N GLU A 29 -8.67 -11.59 -3.16
CA GLU A 29 -8.99 -12.64 -4.14
C GLU A 29 -8.02 -13.82 -4.08
N ASN A 30 -6.75 -13.54 -3.76
CA ASN A 30 -5.71 -14.56 -3.66
C ASN A 30 -5.51 -15.08 -2.22
N GLY A 31 -6.48 -14.86 -1.33
CA GLY A 31 -6.51 -15.40 0.03
C GLY A 31 -5.63 -14.62 1.02
N GLY A 32 -5.19 -13.43 0.67
CA GLY A 32 -4.50 -12.51 1.56
C GLY A 32 -5.46 -11.64 2.37
N ARG A 33 -4.92 -10.99 3.39
CA ARG A 33 -5.55 -9.93 4.18
C ARG A 33 -4.57 -8.79 4.40
N ILE A 34 -5.08 -7.59 4.54
CA ILE A 34 -4.31 -6.36 4.70
C ILE A 34 -4.45 -5.89 6.13
N LEU A 35 -3.34 -5.81 6.86
CA LEU A 35 -3.36 -5.39 8.25
C LEU A 35 -3.37 -3.87 8.37
N ASP A 36 -2.57 -3.21 7.54
CA ASP A 36 -2.34 -1.78 7.59
C ASP A 36 -1.96 -1.20 6.22
N SER A 37 -1.89 0.13 6.17
CA SER A 37 -1.36 0.91 5.06
C SER A 37 -0.44 2.00 5.58
N SER A 38 0.82 1.98 5.16
CA SER A 38 1.83 2.96 5.58
C SER A 38 2.15 3.91 4.43
N HIS A 39 2.05 5.21 4.71
CA HIS A 39 2.31 6.30 3.77
C HIS A 39 3.55 7.04 4.21
N TYR A 40 4.41 7.35 3.26
CA TYR A 40 5.72 7.91 3.50
C TYR A 40 5.70 9.39 3.16
N LEU A 41 6.17 10.24 4.07
CA LEU A 41 6.17 11.68 3.94
C LEU A 41 7.60 12.13 3.62
N PRO A 42 7.97 12.26 2.34
CA PRO A 42 9.33 12.66 1.93
C PRO A 42 9.65 14.08 2.42
N GLY A 43 10.93 14.38 2.62
CA GLY A 43 11.42 15.67 3.13
C GLY A 43 11.47 15.77 4.66
N VAL A 44 10.55 15.10 5.37
CA VAL A 44 10.60 14.94 6.84
C VAL A 44 10.92 13.50 7.27
N ARG A 45 10.98 12.57 6.32
CA ARG A 45 11.18 11.12 6.51
C ARG A 45 10.31 10.55 7.64
N GLN A 46 9.01 10.83 7.60
CA GLN A 46 8.02 10.31 8.55
C GLN A 46 7.09 9.29 7.89
N ILE A 47 6.64 8.29 8.65
CA ILE A 47 5.73 7.25 8.18
C ILE A 47 4.40 7.36 8.94
N VAL A 48 3.31 7.48 8.19
CA VAL A 48 1.94 7.49 8.73
C VAL A 48 1.27 6.17 8.40
N THR A 49 1.02 5.36 9.43
CA THR A 49 0.40 4.03 9.29
C THR A 49 -1.05 4.06 9.75
N ARG A 50 -1.96 3.60 8.87
CA ARG A 50 -3.38 3.39 9.17
C ARG A 50 -3.64 1.90 9.31
N LYS A 51 -4.31 1.49 10.39
CA LYS A 51 -4.81 0.10 10.51
C LYS A 51 -6.03 -0.06 9.59
N LEU A 52 -6.02 -1.09 8.76
CA LEU A 52 -7.12 -1.36 7.82
C LEU A 52 -7.85 -2.66 8.17
N ASN A 53 -7.12 -3.73 8.49
CA ASN A 53 -7.68 -5.04 8.82
C ASN A 53 -8.70 -5.59 7.80
N ILE A 54 -8.44 -5.41 6.50
CA ILE A 54 -9.27 -5.90 5.40
C ILE A 54 -9.01 -7.40 5.23
N LYS A 55 -10.04 -8.22 5.39
CA LYS A 55 -9.96 -9.69 5.35
C LYS A 55 -10.76 -10.30 4.22
N ASN A 56 -11.73 -9.57 3.69
CA ASN A 56 -12.69 -10.08 2.71
C ASN A 56 -13.26 -8.93 1.87
N PHE A 57 -14.15 -9.27 0.94
CA PHE A 57 -14.79 -8.30 0.05
C PHE A 57 -15.79 -7.38 0.74
N GLU A 58 -16.36 -7.78 1.88
CA GLU A 58 -17.24 -6.90 2.65
C GLU A 58 -16.43 -5.72 3.24
N ASP A 59 -15.26 -6.03 3.81
CA ASP A 59 -14.35 -5.00 4.31
C ASP A 59 -13.88 -4.05 3.18
N LEU A 60 -13.76 -4.56 1.94
CA LEU A 60 -13.46 -3.72 0.76
C LEU A 60 -14.60 -2.77 0.41
N ARG A 61 -15.85 -3.27 0.43
CA ARG A 61 -17.04 -2.42 0.19
C ARG A 61 -17.15 -1.31 1.23
N GLN A 62 -16.90 -1.63 2.50
CA GLN A 62 -16.88 -0.62 3.57
C GLN A 62 -15.80 0.44 3.35
N CYS A 63 -14.63 0.05 2.81
CA CYS A 63 -13.60 1.02 2.42
C CYS A 63 -14.06 1.93 1.26
N GLU A 64 -14.81 1.39 0.28
CA GLU A 64 -15.40 2.18 -0.81
C GLU A 64 -16.42 3.19 -0.27
N GLU A 65 -17.33 2.72 0.60
CA GLU A 65 -18.35 3.55 1.24
C GLU A 65 -17.75 4.66 2.12
N GLU A 66 -16.65 4.38 2.85
CA GLU A 66 -15.94 5.41 3.63
C GLU A 66 -15.43 6.55 2.73
N LEU A 67 -15.03 6.24 1.49
CA LEU A 67 -14.55 7.25 0.53
C LEU A 67 -15.67 8.09 -0.08
N GLU A 68 -16.93 7.73 0.12
CA GLU A 68 -18.06 8.61 -0.23
C GLU A 68 -18.14 9.82 0.72
N ASN A 69 -17.61 9.71 1.94
CA ASN A 69 -17.50 10.83 2.87
C ASN A 69 -16.48 11.87 2.34
N PRO A 70 -16.88 13.14 2.11
CA PRO A 70 -16.00 14.16 1.56
C PRO A 70 -14.75 14.45 2.38
N ASP A 71 -14.83 14.36 3.71
CA ASP A 71 -13.70 14.60 4.61
C ASP A 71 -12.69 13.45 4.58
N ALA A 72 -13.20 12.21 4.55
CA ALA A 72 -12.38 11.01 4.43
C ALA A 72 -11.65 11.00 3.08
N ARG A 73 -12.39 11.25 1.99
CA ARG A 73 -11.83 11.33 0.64
C ARG A 73 -10.77 12.41 0.51
N ARG A 74 -11.03 13.62 1.03
CA ARG A 74 -10.06 14.72 1.01
C ARG A 74 -8.80 14.34 1.78
N SER A 75 -8.94 13.82 2.99
CA SER A 75 -7.82 13.47 3.86
C SER A 75 -6.95 12.35 3.25
N LEU A 76 -7.57 11.30 2.72
CA LEU A 76 -6.85 10.23 2.05
C LEU A 76 -6.16 10.71 0.77
N THR A 77 -6.82 11.59 0.01
CA THR A 77 -6.23 12.18 -1.19
C THR A 77 -5.00 13.03 -0.88
N ALA A 78 -5.04 13.82 0.18
CA ALA A 78 -3.86 14.58 0.61
C ALA A 78 -2.72 13.64 0.98
N LEU A 79 -3.01 12.55 1.72
CA LEU A 79 -2.01 11.59 2.14
C LEU A 79 -1.35 10.87 0.94
N TYR A 80 -2.15 10.41 -0.02
CA TYR A 80 -1.67 9.78 -1.26
C TYR A 80 -0.79 10.75 -2.06
N LYS A 81 -1.23 12.00 -2.25
CA LYS A 81 -0.44 13.00 -2.96
C LYS A 81 0.91 13.26 -2.31
N ILE A 82 0.94 13.44 -0.99
CA ILE A 82 2.19 13.67 -0.24
C ILE A 82 3.13 12.47 -0.37
N SER A 83 2.59 11.25 -0.32
CA SER A 83 3.35 10.02 -0.49
C SER A 83 3.64 9.65 -1.94
N ARG A 84 3.41 10.56 -2.89
CA ARG A 84 3.63 10.37 -4.33
C ARG A 84 2.87 9.16 -4.89
N ASN A 85 1.69 8.90 -4.33
CA ASN A 85 0.84 7.73 -4.56
C ASN A 85 1.49 6.38 -4.20
N ILE A 86 2.65 6.41 -3.54
CA ILE A 86 3.36 5.23 -3.08
C ILE A 86 3.02 4.97 -1.63
N HIS A 87 2.67 3.73 -1.32
CA HIS A 87 2.39 3.28 0.03
C HIS A 87 2.68 1.79 0.17
N SER A 88 2.84 1.34 1.41
CA SER A 88 3.03 -0.07 1.70
C SER A 88 1.84 -0.68 2.40
N HIS A 89 1.65 -1.98 2.19
CA HIS A 89 0.68 -2.80 2.91
C HIS A 89 1.39 -3.95 3.60
N THR A 90 1.12 -4.15 4.89
CA THR A 90 1.43 -5.42 5.53
C THR A 90 0.37 -6.45 5.15
N VAL A 91 0.77 -7.44 4.36
CA VAL A 91 -0.11 -8.49 3.83
C VAL A 91 0.17 -9.79 4.55
N ALA A 92 -0.88 -10.42 5.07
CA ALA A 92 -0.80 -11.76 5.64
C ALA A 92 -1.60 -12.75 4.79
N ALA A 93 -1.10 -13.96 4.61
CA ALA A 93 -1.78 -15.03 3.87
C ALA A 93 -1.57 -16.42 4.54
N PRO A 94 -2.37 -17.43 4.19
CA PRO A 94 -2.24 -18.78 4.76
C PRO A 94 -0.87 -19.43 4.50
N ASP A 95 -0.32 -19.25 3.29
CA ASP A 95 0.95 -19.83 2.89
C ASP A 95 1.72 -18.97 1.85
N VAL A 96 2.96 -19.39 1.59
CA VAL A 96 3.88 -18.71 0.66
C VAL A 96 3.38 -18.76 -0.79
N LYS A 97 2.59 -19.77 -1.19
CA LYS A 97 2.03 -19.83 -2.54
C LYS A 97 1.00 -18.74 -2.74
N ASN A 98 0.17 -18.45 -1.74
CA ASN A 98 -0.75 -17.31 -1.78
C ASN A 98 0.03 -15.99 -1.94
N ILE A 99 1.07 -15.77 -1.13
CA ILE A 99 1.92 -14.57 -1.23
C ILE A 99 2.50 -14.43 -2.65
N LYS A 100 3.10 -15.49 -3.21
CA LYS A 100 3.65 -15.46 -4.58
C LYS A 100 2.62 -15.14 -5.65
N LYS A 101 1.39 -15.63 -5.50
CA LYS A 101 0.28 -15.29 -6.42
C LYS A 101 -0.08 -13.82 -6.33
N ILE A 102 -0.22 -13.29 -5.11
CA ILE A 102 -0.48 -11.86 -4.85
C ILE A 102 0.61 -11.01 -5.52
N GLU A 103 1.88 -11.30 -5.26
CA GLU A 103 3.01 -10.59 -5.87
C GLU A 103 2.96 -10.62 -7.41
N THR A 104 2.68 -11.79 -7.98
CA THR A 104 2.60 -11.98 -9.43
C THR A 104 1.48 -11.14 -10.05
N GLU A 105 0.29 -11.15 -9.45
CA GLU A 105 -0.86 -10.39 -9.96
C GLU A 105 -0.70 -8.88 -9.78
N LEU A 106 -0.17 -8.42 -8.63
CA LEU A 106 0.16 -7.00 -8.42
C LEU A 106 1.19 -6.51 -9.43
N LYS A 107 2.23 -7.32 -9.70
CA LYS A 107 3.23 -7.02 -10.72
C LYS A 107 2.63 -6.99 -12.12
N ARG A 108 1.79 -7.97 -12.47
CA ARG A 108 1.10 -8.05 -13.78
C ARG A 108 0.23 -6.82 -14.05
N LYS A 109 -0.35 -6.24 -13.00
CA LYS A 109 -1.17 -5.03 -13.05
C LYS A 109 -0.36 -3.72 -12.99
N GLY A 110 0.96 -3.80 -12.88
CA GLY A 110 1.83 -2.62 -12.80
C GLY A 110 1.74 -1.85 -11.48
N LEU A 111 1.19 -2.46 -10.43
CA LEU A 111 0.99 -1.82 -9.13
C LEU A 111 2.18 -2.00 -8.19
N LEU A 112 2.90 -3.11 -8.32
CA LEU A 112 3.97 -3.52 -7.39
C LEU A 112 5.29 -2.83 -7.69
N LEU A 113 5.86 -2.14 -6.70
CA LEU A 113 7.20 -1.57 -6.74
C LEU A 113 8.24 -2.47 -6.07
N GLY A 114 7.85 -3.24 -5.04
CA GLY A 114 8.75 -4.16 -4.36
C GLY A 114 8.09 -4.91 -3.22
N VAL A 115 8.80 -5.90 -2.68
CA VAL A 115 8.33 -6.75 -1.58
C VAL A 115 9.45 -6.91 -0.55
N ASN A 116 9.11 -6.76 0.74
CA ASN A 116 10.02 -6.85 1.88
C ASN A 116 11.29 -5.99 1.71
N LEU A 117 11.13 -4.83 1.08
CA LEU A 117 12.18 -3.83 0.99
C LEU A 117 12.52 -3.31 2.40
N SER A 118 13.80 -3.03 2.61
CA SER A 118 14.22 -2.25 3.78
C SER A 118 13.66 -0.83 3.70
N GLU A 119 13.58 -0.16 4.86
CA GLU A 119 13.07 1.20 4.91
C GLU A 119 13.89 2.17 4.04
N GLU A 120 15.21 2.02 4.01
CA GLU A 120 16.09 2.84 3.16
C GLU A 120 15.83 2.59 1.67
N GLU A 121 15.60 1.34 1.23
CA GLU A 121 15.22 1.06 -0.16
C GLU A 121 13.87 1.70 -0.53
N VAL A 122 12.92 1.73 0.40
CA VAL A 122 11.64 2.41 0.17
C VAL A 122 11.84 3.93 0.05
N TRP A 123 12.61 4.55 0.95
CA TRP A 123 12.91 5.97 0.86
C TRP A 123 13.61 6.33 -0.46
N ASP A 124 14.58 5.52 -0.87
CA ASP A 124 15.28 5.67 -2.15
C ASP A 124 14.32 5.68 -3.33
N ILE A 125 13.36 4.76 -3.38
CA ILE A 125 12.34 4.70 -4.44
C ILE A 125 11.47 5.96 -4.40
N ILE A 126 10.99 6.33 -3.21
CA ILE A 126 10.05 7.43 -3.04
C ILE A 126 10.73 8.75 -3.39
N GLU A 127 11.94 9.01 -2.90
CA GLU A 127 12.66 10.27 -3.10
C GLU A 127 13.13 10.46 -4.55
N LYS A 128 13.42 9.38 -5.28
CA LYS A 128 13.76 9.41 -6.72
C LYS A 128 12.57 9.72 -7.63
N GLU A 129 11.33 9.53 -7.18
CA GLU A 129 10.16 9.94 -7.95
C GLU A 129 10.16 11.45 -8.21
N MET A 130 9.88 11.85 -9.44
CA MET A 130 9.95 13.27 -9.80
C MET A 130 8.87 14.05 -9.06
N VAL A 131 9.27 15.17 -8.45
CA VAL A 131 8.34 16.15 -7.87
C VAL A 131 8.15 17.27 -8.87
N GLU A 132 6.95 17.83 -8.94
CA GLU A 132 6.79 19.20 -9.44
C GLU A 132 7.72 20.11 -8.63
N LYS A 133 8.64 20.78 -9.31
CA LYS A 133 9.55 21.72 -8.65
C LYS A 133 8.73 22.78 -7.91
N PHE A 134 8.90 22.85 -6.60
CA PHE A 134 8.38 23.95 -5.80
C PHE A 134 9.45 25.03 -5.75
N CYS A 135 9.07 26.26 -6.14
CA CYS A 135 9.95 27.41 -6.38
C CYS A 135 10.91 27.20 -7.56
N ILE A 136 10.44 27.47 -8.78
CA ILE A 136 11.31 27.88 -9.89
C ILE A 136 11.06 29.37 -10.07
N ASP A 137 12.12 30.18 -10.00
CA ASP A 137 12.11 31.56 -10.48
C ASP A 137 11.83 31.62 -12.00
#